data_AF-C5S0F5-F1
#
_entry.id   AF-C5S0F5-F1
#
_cell.length_a   1.000
_cell.length_b   1.000
_cell.length_c   1.000
_cell.angle_alpha   90.00
_cell.angle_beta   90.00
_cell.angle_gamma   90.00
#
_symmetry.space_group_name_H-M   'P 1'
#
loop_
_entity.id
_entity.type
_entity.pdbx_description
1 polymer ?
#
loop_
_entity_poly.entity_id
_entity_poly.type
_entity_poly.pdbx_seq_one_letter_code
_entity_poly.pdbx_strand_id
1 'polypeptide(L)'
;MSLFFIQKFTILYRLDFPYLKKLQPFFMHFFYFIFGKKNVTYQHLVFKILKSTTYCVCFDMDQIRFFSEQVVWQEVPNETSLAFLICGCPLKCKGCHSAESWKATSGQILTENYLIHKLKQYQGLLSCVLFMGGEWHADQLLALLKCAKAERLNTCLYTGLEYDEVPTNLLGELTYIKTGRWIAERGGLNSLTTNQRFIDLRTGENLNHLFIKGS
;
A
#
# COMPACT_ATOMS: atom_id res chain seq x y z
N MET A 1 -29.33 -5.34 54.59
CA MET A 1 -27.93 -5.16 55.03
C MET A 1 -27.16 -6.45 54.72
N SER A 2 -26.57 -6.55 53.53
CA SER A 2 -25.37 -7.34 53.10
C SER A 2 -25.35 -7.24 51.55
N LEU A 3 -24.35 -6.68 50.86
CA LEU A 3 -22.99 -7.20 50.60
C LEU A 3 -23.07 -8.64 50.04
N PHE A 4 -22.55 -9.04 48.87
CA PHE A 4 -21.38 -8.63 48.08
C PHE A 4 -21.45 -9.24 46.64
N PHE A 5 -20.83 -8.56 45.66
CA PHE A 5 -20.09 -9.06 44.48
C PHE A 5 -20.65 -10.15 43.53
N ILE A 6 -20.66 -9.84 42.22
CA ILE A 6 -19.85 -10.52 41.19
C ILE A 6 -19.73 -9.57 39.98
N GLN A 7 -18.48 -9.28 39.61
CA GLN A 7 -18.09 -8.53 38.42
C GLN A 7 -18.58 -9.22 37.13
N LYS A 8 -19.09 -8.45 36.17
CA LYS A 8 -19.02 -8.85 34.76
C LYS A 8 -18.40 -7.72 33.94
N PHE A 9 -17.26 -8.06 33.35
CA PHE A 9 -16.48 -7.30 32.39
C PHE A 9 -17.38 -6.61 31.35
N THR A 10 -17.35 -5.29 31.32
CA THR A 10 -17.85 -4.50 30.20
C THR A 10 -16.67 -4.24 29.28
N ILE A 11 -16.54 -5.00 28.18
CA ILE A 11 -15.69 -4.62 27.06
C ILE A 11 -16.60 -3.94 26.05
N LEU A 12 -16.73 -2.62 26.18
CA LEU A 12 -17.22 -1.73 25.15
C LEU A 12 -16.10 -1.57 24.13
N TYR A 13 -16.10 -2.33 23.04
CA TYR A 13 -15.36 -1.92 21.85
C TYR A 13 -16.11 -0.74 21.22
N ARG A 14 -15.55 0.45 21.46
CA ARG A 14 -15.85 1.69 20.75
C ARG A 14 -15.43 1.48 19.29
N LEU A 15 -16.37 1.13 18.42
CA LEU A 15 -16.14 1.16 16.98
C LEU A 15 -16.15 2.63 16.56
N ASP A 16 -14.95 3.20 16.38
CA ASP A 16 -14.79 4.52 15.80
C ASP A 16 -15.36 4.52 14.38
N PHE A 17 -16.20 5.52 14.12
CA PHE A 17 -17.26 5.51 13.12
C PHE A 17 -16.97 6.42 11.90
N PRO A 18 -15.86 6.31 11.13
CA PRO A 18 -15.74 7.07 9.88
C PRO A 18 -16.08 6.27 8.60
N TYR A 19 -16.31 4.95 8.66
CA TYR A 19 -16.47 4.14 7.43
C TYR A 19 -17.93 3.89 6.98
N LEU A 20 -18.92 4.12 7.86
CA LEU A 20 -20.34 3.86 7.56
C LEU A 20 -21.06 4.99 6.77
N LYS A 21 -20.38 6.09 6.43
CA LYS A 21 -20.98 7.20 5.66
C LYS A 21 -20.83 7.11 4.13
N LYS A 22 -20.16 6.08 3.59
CA LYS A 22 -19.96 5.93 2.14
C LYS A 22 -20.82 4.84 1.47
N LEU A 23 -21.69 4.15 2.22
CA LEU A 23 -22.60 3.15 1.69
C LEU A 23 -24.07 3.60 1.76
N GLN A 24 -24.43 4.67 1.05
CA GLN A 24 -25.82 4.98 0.66
C GLN A 24 -25.81 5.69 -0.71
N PRO A 25 -26.66 5.27 -1.67
CA PRO A 25 -28.10 5.21 -1.44
C PRO A 25 -28.80 3.97 -2.03
N PHE A 26 -28.62 2.78 -1.44
CA PHE A 26 -29.46 1.61 -1.78
C PHE A 26 -30.01 0.78 -0.61
N PHE A 27 -29.63 1.05 0.64
CA PHE A 27 -30.00 0.20 1.79
C PHE A 27 -30.98 0.78 2.81
N MET A 28 -31.57 1.97 2.57
CA MET A 28 -32.47 2.60 3.54
C MET A 28 -33.97 2.42 3.30
N HIS A 29 -34.40 1.64 2.30
CA HIS A 29 -35.83 1.40 2.09
C HIS A 29 -36.37 0.14 2.76
N PHE A 30 -35.52 -0.74 3.30
CA PHE A 30 -35.97 -2.00 3.91
C PHE A 30 -36.22 -1.91 5.42
N PHE A 31 -35.71 -0.87 6.08
CA PHE A 31 -35.74 -0.77 7.54
C PHE A 31 -37.01 -0.13 8.12
N TYR A 32 -37.86 0.50 7.29
CA TYR A 32 -39.04 1.20 7.78
C TYR A 32 -40.37 0.44 7.65
N PHE A 33 -40.36 -0.79 7.13
CA PHE A 33 -41.61 -1.53 6.83
C PHE A 33 -42.03 -2.58 7.88
N ILE A 34 -41.28 -2.78 8.97
CA ILE A 34 -41.54 -3.85 9.95
C ILE A 34 -41.78 -3.34 11.38
N PHE A 35 -42.37 -2.16 11.55
CA PHE A 35 -42.85 -1.74 12.88
C PHE A 35 -44.34 -1.38 12.88
N GLY A 36 -45.17 -2.43 12.83
CA GLY A 36 -46.59 -2.38 13.11
C GLY A 36 -47.03 -3.58 13.94
N LYS A 37 -47.11 -3.39 15.26
CA LYS A 37 -47.77 -4.22 16.30
C LYS A 37 -46.91 -5.22 17.11
N LYS A 38 -46.84 -4.88 18.42
CA LYS A 38 -46.94 -5.71 19.64
C LYS A 38 -45.88 -6.80 19.92
N ASN A 39 -45.11 -6.55 20.99
CA ASN A 39 -44.59 -7.50 22.00
C ASN A 39 -44.15 -8.89 21.48
N VAL A 40 -42.88 -9.01 21.11
CA VAL A 40 -42.16 -10.29 21.08
C VAL A 40 -40.78 -10.09 21.72
N THR A 41 -40.43 -10.96 22.66
CA THR A 41 -39.23 -10.92 23.49
C THR A 41 -37.95 -11.05 22.66
N TYR A 42 -37.03 -10.09 22.83
CA TYR A 42 -35.83 -9.87 22.01
C TYR A 42 -34.77 -10.99 22.03
N GLN A 43 -34.84 -11.96 22.95
CA GLN A 43 -33.82 -13.02 23.03
C GLN A 43 -33.95 -14.13 21.99
N HIS A 44 -35.15 -14.40 21.47
CA HIS A 44 -35.35 -15.49 20.50
C HIS A 44 -35.21 -15.06 19.04
N LEU A 45 -35.30 -13.77 18.72
CA LEU A 45 -35.17 -13.27 17.34
C LEU A 45 -33.70 -13.18 16.89
N VAL A 46 -32.77 -12.89 17.82
CA VAL A 46 -31.34 -12.78 17.50
C VAL A 46 -30.73 -14.15 17.18
N PHE A 47 -31.20 -15.24 17.81
CA PHE A 47 -30.62 -16.57 17.61
C PHE A 47 -31.15 -17.33 16.39
N LYS A 48 -32.30 -16.92 15.82
CA LYS A 48 -32.88 -17.61 14.65
C LYS A 48 -32.41 -17.04 13.30
N ILE A 49 -31.69 -15.91 13.30
CA ILE A 49 -31.03 -15.32 12.12
C ILE A 49 -29.50 -15.52 12.20
N LEU A 50 -29.04 -16.62 12.83
CA LEU A 50 -27.63 -17.02 12.84
C LEU A 50 -27.45 -18.48 12.40
N LYS A 51 -28.32 -18.97 11.53
CA LYS A 51 -28.06 -20.19 10.75
C LYS A 51 -28.28 -19.89 9.29
N SER A 52 -27.18 -19.85 8.53
CA SER A 52 -27.13 -19.63 7.07
C SER A 52 -27.12 -18.17 6.61
N THR A 53 -26.19 -17.37 7.15
CA THR A 53 -25.59 -16.33 6.32
C THR A 53 -24.10 -16.44 6.51
N THR A 54 -23.48 -17.24 5.64
CA THR A 54 -22.08 -17.03 5.29
C THR A 54 -21.97 -15.55 4.94
N TYR A 55 -21.41 -14.75 5.84
CA TYR A 55 -20.93 -13.43 5.49
C TYR A 55 -19.85 -13.68 4.45
N CYS A 56 -20.22 -13.63 3.18
CA CYS A 56 -19.26 -13.48 2.11
C CYS A 56 -18.74 -12.06 2.28
N VAL A 57 -17.79 -11.89 3.20
CA VAL A 57 -16.94 -10.71 3.20
C VAL A 57 -16.12 -10.88 1.94
N CYS A 58 -16.57 -10.30 0.84
CA CYS A 58 -15.73 -10.10 -0.33
C CYS A 58 -14.64 -9.13 0.10
N PHE A 59 -13.61 -9.66 0.76
CA PHE A 59 -12.30 -9.02 0.75
C PHE A 59 -11.84 -9.10 -0.70
N ASP A 60 -12.15 -8.09 -1.50
CA ASP A 60 -11.29 -7.75 -2.63
C ASP A 60 -9.97 -7.27 -2.02
N MET A 61 -9.16 -8.22 -1.52
CA MET A 61 -7.75 -7.98 -1.27
C MET A 61 -7.09 -7.98 -2.64
N ASP A 62 -7.19 -6.86 -3.35
CA ASP A 62 -6.35 -6.64 -4.52
C ASP A 62 -4.89 -6.74 -4.08
N GLN A 63 -4.28 -7.91 -4.23
CA GLN A 63 -2.92 -8.18 -3.77
C GLN A 63 -1.91 -7.44 -4.64
N ILE A 64 -0.93 -6.78 -4.02
CA ILE A 64 0.21 -6.21 -4.72
C ILE A 64 0.98 -7.30 -5.47
N ARG A 65 1.30 -7.01 -6.74
CA ARG A 65 1.93 -7.93 -7.68
C ARG A 65 3.15 -7.28 -8.29
N PHE A 66 4.15 -8.08 -8.66
CA PHE A 66 5.35 -7.62 -9.34
C PHE A 66 5.53 -8.35 -10.66
N PHE A 67 5.96 -7.61 -11.68
CA PHE A 67 6.27 -8.11 -13.02
C PHE A 67 7.70 -8.67 -13.10
N SER A 68 8.66 -7.98 -12.48
CA SER A 68 10.06 -8.38 -12.45
C SER A 68 10.70 -8.09 -11.09
N GLU A 69 11.66 -8.95 -10.72
CA GLU A 69 12.54 -8.83 -9.56
C GLU A 69 13.99 -8.86 -10.06
N GLN A 70 14.80 -7.89 -9.67
CA GLN A 70 16.21 -7.80 -10.07
C GLN A 70 17.07 -7.18 -8.97
N VAL A 71 18.34 -7.58 -8.89
CA VAL A 71 19.34 -6.84 -8.11
C VAL A 71 19.96 -5.79 -9.02
N VAL A 72 19.95 -4.53 -8.58
CA VAL A 72 20.33 -3.37 -9.39
C VAL A 72 21.23 -2.41 -8.62
N TRP A 73 21.96 -1.54 -9.34
CA TRP A 73 22.97 -0.63 -8.77
C TRP A 73 22.86 0.82 -9.26
N GLN A 74 22.14 1.09 -10.34
CA GLN A 74 22.12 2.42 -10.97
C GLN A 74 20.88 3.23 -10.56
N GLU A 75 19.83 2.54 -10.15
CA GLU A 75 18.52 3.09 -9.85
C GLU A 75 18.52 3.78 -8.48
N VAL A 76 19.29 3.27 -7.53
CA VAL A 76 19.51 3.94 -6.25
C VAL A 76 21.02 4.11 -6.09
N PRO A 77 21.57 5.29 -6.44
CA PRO A 77 23.00 5.52 -6.40
C PRO A 77 23.62 5.18 -5.04
N ASN A 78 24.77 4.49 -5.06
CA ASN A 78 25.50 3.99 -3.90
C ASN A 78 24.81 2.86 -3.11
N GLU A 79 23.74 2.26 -3.63
CA GLU A 79 23.04 1.14 -2.99
C GLU A 79 23.06 -0.11 -3.87
N THR A 80 23.21 -1.28 -3.25
CA THR A 80 22.86 -2.55 -3.91
C THR A 80 21.41 -2.86 -3.60
N SER A 81 20.54 -2.71 -4.59
CA SER A 81 19.09 -2.66 -4.40
C SER A 81 18.40 -3.91 -4.94
N LEU A 82 17.54 -4.53 -4.13
CA LEU A 82 16.55 -5.49 -4.64
C LEU A 82 15.35 -4.71 -5.17
N ALA A 83 15.20 -4.67 -6.49
CA ALA A 83 14.18 -3.90 -7.19
C ALA A 83 13.00 -4.77 -7.64
N PHE A 84 11.80 -4.30 -7.34
CA PHE A 84 10.54 -4.86 -7.82
C PHE A 84 9.82 -3.88 -8.74
N LEU A 85 9.51 -4.30 -9.96
CA LEU A 85 8.60 -3.58 -10.84
C LEU A 85 7.17 -4.00 -10.52
N ILE A 86 6.39 -3.15 -9.86
CA ILE A 86 5.03 -3.48 -9.41
C ILE A 86 4.03 -3.34 -10.55
N CYS A 87 3.04 -4.23 -10.60
CA CYS A 87 1.95 -4.25 -11.55
C CYS A 87 0.82 -3.29 -11.14
N GLY A 88 0.07 -2.77 -12.11
CA GLY A 88 -1.13 -1.96 -11.90
C GLY A 88 -0.83 -0.47 -11.87
N CYS A 89 -0.63 0.14 -13.05
CA CYS A 89 -0.38 1.58 -13.19
C CYS A 89 -1.59 2.26 -13.87
N PRO A 90 -2.44 2.99 -13.14
CA PRO A 90 -3.55 3.75 -13.72
C PRO A 90 -3.08 4.98 -14.50
N LEU A 91 -1.88 5.51 -14.25
CA LEU A 91 -1.40 6.74 -14.90
C LEU A 91 -1.19 6.58 -16.41
N LYS A 92 -0.76 5.38 -16.85
CA LYS A 92 -0.59 5.00 -18.26
C LYS A 92 0.09 6.08 -19.11
N CYS A 93 1.18 6.65 -18.58
CA CYS A 93 1.90 7.75 -19.22
C CYS A 93 2.29 7.38 -20.66
N LYS A 94 2.05 8.27 -21.62
CA LYS A 94 2.39 8.03 -23.03
C LYS A 94 3.90 7.80 -23.18
N GLY A 95 4.28 6.70 -23.83
CA GLY A 95 5.69 6.34 -24.01
C GLY A 95 6.39 5.81 -22.76
N CYS A 96 5.63 5.36 -21.74
CA CYS A 96 6.21 4.77 -20.53
C CYS A 96 7.08 3.55 -20.86
N HIS A 97 8.26 3.49 -20.26
CA HIS A 97 9.22 2.38 -20.40
C HIS A 97 8.69 1.05 -19.84
N SER A 98 7.74 1.09 -18.90
CA SER A 98 7.20 -0.09 -18.22
C SER A 98 5.73 -0.31 -18.54
N ALA A 99 5.32 -0.05 -19.79
CA ALA A 99 3.92 -0.22 -20.22
C ALA A 99 3.38 -1.65 -19.99
N GLU A 100 4.26 -2.65 -19.97
CA GLU A 100 3.93 -4.04 -19.66
C GLU A 100 3.42 -4.26 -18.22
N SER A 101 3.80 -3.41 -17.27
CA SER A 101 3.35 -3.52 -15.88
C SER A 101 1.97 -2.87 -15.64
N TRP A 102 1.34 -2.26 -16.64
CA TRP A 102 0.07 -1.53 -16.45
C TRP A 102 -1.09 -2.40 -15.98
N LYS A 103 -1.13 -3.68 -16.36
CA LYS A 103 -2.21 -4.59 -16.00
C LYS A 103 -2.00 -5.11 -14.56
N ALA A 104 -2.91 -4.77 -13.65
CA ALA A 104 -2.82 -5.17 -12.24
C ALA A 104 -2.77 -6.69 -12.03
N THR A 105 -3.42 -7.47 -12.89
CA THR A 105 -3.45 -8.94 -12.78
C THR A 105 -2.21 -9.63 -13.35
N SER A 106 -1.24 -8.89 -13.87
CA SER A 106 0.01 -9.44 -14.40
C SER A 106 0.98 -9.86 -13.29
N GLY A 107 2.03 -10.59 -13.67
CA GLY A 107 3.13 -10.90 -12.77
C GLY A 107 2.76 -11.86 -11.63
N GLN A 108 3.55 -11.82 -10.57
CA GLN A 108 3.45 -12.69 -9.40
C GLN A 108 3.03 -11.90 -8.17
N ILE A 109 2.37 -12.55 -7.20
CA ILE A 109 1.96 -11.91 -5.95
C ILE A 109 3.20 -11.64 -5.10
N LEU A 110 3.34 -10.41 -4.61
CA LEU A 110 4.40 -10.04 -3.67
C LEU A 110 3.85 -10.07 -2.24
N THR A 111 4.07 -11.19 -1.55
CA THR A 111 3.72 -11.32 -0.13
C THR A 111 4.87 -10.88 0.77
N GLU A 112 4.56 -10.49 2.01
CA GLU A 112 5.58 -10.21 3.04
C GLU A 112 6.53 -11.40 3.23
N ASN A 113 6.00 -12.63 3.29
CA ASN A 113 6.81 -13.85 3.42
C ASN A 113 7.76 -14.06 2.25
N TYR A 114 7.31 -13.77 1.02
CA TYR A 114 8.15 -13.84 -0.16
C TYR A 114 9.30 -12.82 -0.07
N LEU A 115 8.98 -11.57 0.26
CA LEU A 115 9.99 -10.53 0.44
C LEU A 115 11.00 -10.92 1.52
N ILE A 116 10.54 -11.33 2.71
CA ILE A 116 11.42 -11.75 3.82
C ILE A 116 12.34 -12.91 3.38
N HIS A 117 11.82 -13.89 2.66
CA HIS A 117 12.64 -14.98 2.13
C HIS A 117 13.75 -14.46 1.20
N LYS A 118 13.44 -13.51 0.31
CA LYS A 118 14.42 -12.88 -0.58
C LYS A 118 15.46 -12.07 0.17
N LEU A 119 15.04 -11.27 1.16
CA LEU A 119 15.97 -10.48 1.97
C LEU A 119 16.96 -11.39 2.73
N LYS A 120 16.49 -12.53 3.24
CA LYS A 120 17.36 -13.55 3.86
C LYS A 120 18.30 -14.20 2.87
N GLN A 121 17.82 -14.52 1.66
CA GLN A 121 18.64 -15.11 0.61
C GLN A 121 19.83 -14.20 0.23
N TYR A 122 19.64 -12.89 0.24
CA TYR A 122 20.68 -11.90 -0.09
C TYR A 122 21.23 -11.17 1.15
N GLN A 123 21.13 -11.79 2.33
CA GLN A 123 21.56 -11.16 3.58
C GLN A 123 23.04 -10.76 3.52
N GLY A 124 23.32 -9.50 3.88
CA GLY A 124 24.67 -8.93 3.84
C GLY A 124 25.15 -8.47 2.45
N LEU A 125 24.36 -8.71 1.39
CA LEU A 125 24.66 -8.24 0.04
C LEU A 125 23.80 -7.03 -0.37
N LEU A 126 22.57 -6.95 0.15
CA LEU A 126 21.68 -5.83 -0.11
C LEU A 126 21.90 -4.72 0.90
N SER A 127 21.74 -3.48 0.43
CA SER A 127 21.65 -2.30 1.28
C SER A 127 20.31 -1.57 1.11
N CYS A 128 19.57 -1.83 0.03
CA CYS A 128 18.27 -1.20 -0.24
C CYS A 128 17.24 -2.15 -0.85
N VAL A 129 15.95 -1.85 -0.64
CA VAL A 129 14.82 -2.42 -1.37
C VAL A 129 14.12 -1.31 -2.14
N LEU A 130 13.95 -1.50 -3.44
CA LEU A 130 13.36 -0.53 -4.37
C LEU A 130 12.03 -1.06 -4.91
N PHE A 131 10.97 -0.27 -4.80
CA PHE A 131 9.68 -0.52 -5.45
C PHE A 131 9.46 0.48 -6.59
N MET A 132 9.30 -0.01 -7.82
CA MET A 132 9.17 0.82 -9.02
C MET A 132 7.81 0.65 -9.68
N GLY A 133 7.13 1.77 -9.96
CA GLY A 133 5.80 1.74 -10.59
C GLY A 133 4.87 0.81 -9.82
N GLY A 134 3.77 0.30 -10.40
CA GLY A 134 2.60 1.13 -10.69
C GLY A 134 2.02 1.75 -9.40
N GLU A 135 0.97 2.55 -9.51
CA GLU A 135 0.45 3.35 -8.39
C GLU A 135 -0.27 2.44 -7.39
N TRP A 136 0.58 1.93 -6.50
CA TRP A 136 0.45 0.87 -5.52
C TRP A 136 -0.79 0.94 -4.62
N HIS A 137 -1.10 -0.21 -4.03
CA HIS A 137 -1.96 -0.32 -2.87
C HIS A 137 -1.19 0.14 -1.62
N ALA A 138 -1.42 1.38 -1.19
CA ALA A 138 -0.63 2.03 -0.14
C ALA A 138 -0.46 1.20 1.14
N ASP A 139 -1.51 0.54 1.61
CA ASP A 139 -1.46 -0.26 2.84
C ASP A 139 -0.56 -1.50 2.70
N GLN A 140 -0.58 -2.14 1.53
CA GLN A 140 0.22 -3.34 1.27
C GLN A 140 1.69 -2.97 1.04
N LEU A 141 1.94 -1.89 0.30
CA LEU A 141 3.29 -1.35 0.15
C LEU A 141 3.87 -0.95 1.51
N LEU A 142 3.07 -0.33 2.39
CA LEU A 142 3.50 0.05 3.73
C LEU A 142 3.98 -1.16 4.55
N ALA A 143 3.28 -2.30 4.47
CA ALA A 143 3.70 -3.52 5.13
C ALA A 143 5.06 -4.02 4.61
N LEU A 144 5.25 -4.02 3.29
CA LEU A 144 6.51 -4.45 2.66
C LEU A 144 7.69 -3.51 3.02
N LEU A 145 7.46 -2.19 3.06
CA LEU A 145 8.46 -1.22 3.49
C LEU A 145 8.92 -1.46 4.93
N LYS A 146 7.96 -1.77 5.82
CA LYS A 146 8.26 -2.12 7.22
C LYS A 146 9.08 -3.40 7.33
N CYS A 147 8.79 -4.43 6.51
CA CYS A 147 9.61 -5.64 6.46
C CYS A 147 11.06 -5.31 6.07
N ALA A 148 11.27 -4.50 5.04
CA ALA A 148 12.62 -4.10 4.62
C ALA A 148 13.37 -3.33 5.70
N LYS A 149 12.71 -2.38 6.38
CA LYS A 149 13.31 -1.62 7.50
C LYS A 149 13.62 -2.48 8.71
N ALA A 150 12.81 -3.50 9.00
CA ALA A 150 13.09 -4.44 10.08
C ALA A 150 14.43 -5.19 9.87
N GLU A 151 14.80 -5.42 8.61
CA GLU A 151 16.10 -5.99 8.22
C GLU A 151 17.22 -4.92 8.10
N ARG A 152 16.96 -3.68 8.55
CA ARG A 152 17.88 -2.54 8.50
C ARG A 152 18.34 -2.14 7.09
N LEU A 153 17.50 -2.38 6.09
CA LEU A 153 17.73 -1.93 4.71
C LEU A 153 17.13 -0.55 4.47
N ASN A 154 17.76 0.23 3.60
CA ASN A 154 17.16 1.43 3.06
C ASN A 154 15.97 1.07 2.17
N THR A 155 15.00 1.96 2.09
CA THR A 155 13.79 1.76 1.29
C THR A 155 13.65 2.86 0.26
N CYS A 156 13.34 2.49 -0.98
CA CYS A 156 13.18 3.42 -2.07
C CYS A 156 11.86 3.18 -2.81
N LEU A 157 11.21 4.27 -3.20
CA LEU A 157 9.98 4.24 -3.99
C LEU A 157 10.14 5.07 -5.26
N TYR A 158 9.79 4.48 -6.40
CA TYR A 158 9.74 5.12 -7.70
C TYR A 158 8.30 5.26 -8.15
N THR A 159 7.84 6.50 -8.35
CA THR A 159 6.44 6.81 -8.67
C THR A 159 6.24 7.83 -9.75
N GLY A 160 5.13 7.70 -10.47
CA GLY A 160 4.64 8.76 -11.34
C GLY A 160 3.85 9.84 -10.59
N LEU A 161 3.52 9.67 -9.32
CA LEU A 161 2.86 10.71 -8.52
C LEU A 161 3.83 11.87 -8.20
N GLU A 162 3.27 13.06 -8.05
CA GLU A 162 3.97 14.20 -7.46
C GLU A 162 4.12 13.99 -5.95
N TYR A 163 5.09 14.67 -5.33
CA TYR A 163 5.46 14.44 -3.92
C TYR A 163 4.28 14.62 -2.94
N ASP A 164 3.46 15.64 -3.17
CA ASP A 164 2.29 15.99 -2.37
C ASP A 164 1.10 15.03 -2.56
N GLU A 165 1.10 14.23 -3.64
CA GLU A 165 0.12 13.17 -3.88
C GLU A 165 0.47 11.87 -3.12
N VAL A 166 1.70 11.74 -2.61
CA VAL A 166 2.16 10.52 -1.91
C VAL A 166 1.68 10.51 -0.45
N PRO A 167 1.00 9.42 -0.01
CA PRO A 167 0.57 9.29 1.38
C PRO A 167 1.72 9.45 2.39
N THR A 168 1.50 10.26 3.43
CA THR A 168 2.52 10.60 4.44
C THR A 168 2.99 9.39 5.25
N ASN A 169 2.13 8.38 5.44
CA ASN A 169 2.51 7.13 6.08
C ASN A 169 3.55 6.34 5.27
N LEU A 170 3.51 6.40 3.93
CA LEU A 170 4.55 5.81 3.09
C LEU A 170 5.85 6.61 3.19
N LEU A 171 5.76 7.95 3.14
CA LEU A 171 6.94 8.82 3.27
C LEU A 171 7.73 8.54 4.55
N GLY A 172 7.05 8.27 5.68
CA GLY A 172 7.71 7.93 6.95
C GLY A 172 8.48 6.60 6.95
N GLU A 173 8.23 5.72 5.98
CA GLU A 173 8.91 4.43 5.83
C GLU A 173 9.92 4.40 4.68
N LEU A 174 10.22 5.54 4.06
CA LEU A 174 11.12 5.66 2.91
C LEU A 174 12.43 6.37 3.27
N THR A 175 13.55 5.86 2.75
CA THR A 175 14.84 6.56 2.73
C THR A 175 14.91 7.47 1.51
N TYR A 176 14.53 6.96 0.34
CA TYR A 176 14.58 7.70 -0.92
C TYR A 176 13.24 7.66 -1.65
N ILE A 177 12.93 8.71 -2.40
CA ILE A 177 11.76 8.73 -3.28
C ILE A 177 12.09 9.36 -4.63
N LYS A 178 11.68 8.70 -5.72
CA LYS A 178 11.60 9.29 -7.06
C LYS A 178 10.13 9.63 -7.35
N THR A 179 9.85 10.90 -7.65
CA THR A 179 8.52 11.39 -8.01
C THR A 179 8.48 11.94 -9.44
N GLY A 180 7.25 12.14 -9.95
CA GLY A 180 6.97 12.81 -11.21
C GLY A 180 6.64 11.87 -12.37
N ARG A 181 5.55 12.17 -13.07
CA ARG A 181 5.06 11.40 -14.23
C ARG A 181 6.11 11.31 -15.33
N TRP A 182 6.08 10.23 -16.10
CA TRP A 182 6.89 10.13 -17.31
C TRP A 182 6.39 11.11 -18.38
N ILE A 183 7.27 11.97 -18.86
CA ILE A 183 7.04 12.90 -19.97
C ILE A 183 8.17 12.68 -20.97
N ALA A 184 7.84 12.10 -22.13
CA ALA A 184 8.83 11.67 -23.13
C ALA A 184 9.75 12.81 -23.59
N GLU A 185 9.20 14.02 -23.72
CA GLU A 185 9.92 15.22 -24.16
C GLU A 185 10.93 15.73 -23.12
N ARG A 186 10.76 15.35 -21.84
CA ARG A 186 11.62 15.79 -20.73
C ARG A 186 12.67 14.75 -20.33
N GLY A 187 12.42 13.47 -20.65
CA GLY A 187 13.32 12.36 -20.33
C GLY A 187 13.36 11.99 -18.84
N GLY A 188 14.21 11.02 -18.51
CA GLY A 188 14.38 10.49 -17.15
C GLY A 188 15.36 11.30 -16.30
N LEU A 189 15.78 10.76 -15.16
CA LEU A 189 16.67 11.43 -14.20
C LEU A 189 18.04 11.82 -14.78
N ASN A 190 18.46 11.16 -15.85
CA ASN A 190 19.69 11.49 -16.59
C ASN A 190 19.55 12.71 -17.52
N SER A 191 18.35 13.30 -17.61
CA SER A 191 18.07 14.48 -18.43
C SER A 191 18.02 15.75 -17.58
N LEU A 192 18.71 16.80 -18.05
CA LEU A 192 18.71 18.12 -17.38
C LEU A 192 17.32 18.78 -17.36
N THR A 193 16.42 18.39 -18.27
CA THR A 193 15.08 18.97 -18.40
C THR A 193 14.00 18.14 -17.72
N THR A 194 14.38 17.08 -16.99
CA THR A 194 13.41 16.16 -16.39
C THR A 194 12.48 16.86 -15.39
N ASN A 195 11.20 16.49 -15.40
CA ASN A 195 10.27 16.84 -14.32
C ASN A 195 10.42 15.92 -13.11
N GLN A 196 11.13 14.80 -13.23
CA GLN A 196 11.24 13.82 -12.15
C GLN A 196 12.22 14.30 -11.07
N ARG A 197 11.99 13.91 -9.83
CA ARG A 197 12.82 14.30 -8.67
C ARG A 197 13.16 13.08 -7.86
N PHE A 198 14.45 12.79 -7.71
CA PHE A 198 14.97 11.79 -6.79
C PHE A 198 15.46 12.49 -5.52
N ILE A 199 14.83 12.19 -4.38
CA ILE A 199 15.00 12.92 -3.12
C ILE A 199 15.42 11.95 -2.03
N ASP A 200 16.42 12.33 -1.23
CA ASP A 200 16.70 11.70 0.07
C ASP A 200 15.79 12.31 1.13
N LEU A 201 14.90 11.51 1.71
CA LEU A 201 13.91 11.99 2.68
C LEU A 201 14.51 12.31 4.05
N ARG A 202 15.74 11.87 4.32
CA ARG A 202 16.44 12.19 5.57
C ARG A 202 16.97 13.62 5.56
N THR A 203 17.40 14.10 4.39
CA THR A 203 18.01 15.42 4.22
C THR A 203 17.11 16.42 3.49
N GLY A 204 16.12 15.93 2.74
CA GLY A 204 15.30 16.72 1.80
C GLY A 204 16.04 17.09 0.51
N GLU A 205 17.25 16.58 0.29
CA GLU A 205 18.08 16.95 -0.84
C GLU A 205 17.58 16.29 -2.14
N ASN A 206 17.60 17.05 -3.23
CA ASN A 206 17.39 16.53 -4.58
C ASN A 206 18.71 15.99 -5.14
N LEU A 207 18.76 14.68 -5.34
CA LEU A 207 19.92 13.91 -5.76
C LEU A 207 19.94 13.61 -7.27
N ASN A 208 19.15 14.32 -8.09
CA ASN A 208 19.12 14.13 -9.55
C ASN A 208 20.51 14.21 -10.20
N HIS A 209 21.43 15.00 -9.63
CA HIS A 209 22.78 15.16 -10.14
C HIS A 209 23.54 13.82 -10.24
N LEU A 210 23.25 12.85 -9.36
CA LEU A 210 23.88 11.53 -9.36
C LEU A 210 23.53 10.66 -10.59
N PHE A 211 22.51 11.03 -11.37
CA PHE A 211 22.10 10.29 -12.58
C PHE A 211 22.68 10.87 -13.87
N ILE A 212 23.32 12.03 -13.80
CA ILE A 212 23.89 12.71 -14.96
C ILE A 212 25.35 12.25 -15.11
N LYS A 213 25.65 11.53 -16.20
CA LYS A 213 27.01 11.05 -16.48
C LYS A 213 27.99 12.24 -16.63
N GLY A 214 29.10 12.19 -15.91
CA GLY A 214 30.18 13.18 -16.00
C GLY A 214 30.03 14.40 -15.08
N SER A 215 29.21 14.30 -14.03
CA SER A 215 29.15 15.25 -12.92
C SER A 215 30.18 14.95 -11.82
#